data_AF-A0A3D5L599-F1
#
_entry.id   AF-A0A3D5L599-F1
#
_cell.length_a   1.000
_cell.length_b   1.000
_cell.length_c   1.000
_cell.angle_alpha   90.00
_cell.angle_beta   90.00
_cell.angle_gamma   90.00
#
_symmetry.space_group_name_H-M   'P 1'
#
loop_
_entity.id
_entity.type
_entity.pdbx_description
1 polymer ?
#
loop_
_entity_poly.entity_id
_entity_poly.type
_entity_poly.pdbx_seq_one_letter_code
_entity_poly.pdbx_strand_id
1 'polypeptide(L)' 'MWAEGNIKIENSIFHYWVKHYEEPSEDYGIDGGKISKLMLKRDGKITYNYDRGLDIEPVDKETEMALAILMKEYN' A
#
# COMPACT_ATOMS: atom_id res chain seq x y z
N MET A 1 -12.02 1.09 -6.80
CA MET A 1 -11.69 2.51 -6.97
C MET A 1 -10.19 2.74 -6.80
N TRP A 2 -9.68 3.88 -7.27
CA TRP A 2 -8.29 4.29 -7.08
C TRP A 2 -8.23 5.42 -6.06
N ALA A 3 -7.27 5.35 -5.14
CA ALA A 3 -6.90 6.41 -4.24
C ALA A 3 -5.40 6.72 -4.39
N GLU A 4 -5.06 8.00 -4.31
CA GLU A 4 -3.69 8.49 -4.41
C GLU A 4 -3.51 9.64 -3.42
N GLY A 5 -2.35 9.69 -2.78
CA GLY A 5 -2.07 10.73 -1.82
C GLY A 5 -0.70 10.61 -1.19
N ASN A 6 -0.52 11.33 -0.09
CA ASN A 6 0.73 11.33 0.66
C ASN A 6 0.45 11.03 2.14
N ILE A 7 1.32 10.25 2.77
CA ILE A 7 1.31 9.99 4.22
C ILE A 7 2.69 10.39 4.77
N LYS A 8 2.67 11.18 5.84
CA LYS A 8 3.89 11.52 6.58
C LYS A 8 4.05 10.58 7.77
N ILE A 9 5.17 9.86 7.80
CA ILE A 9 5.60 9.02 8.91
C ILE A 9 6.89 9.62 9.45
N GLU A 10 6.88 10.09 10.69
CA GLU A 10 8.02 10.79 11.30
C GLU A 10 8.58 11.92 10.40
N ASN A 11 9.78 11.74 9.83
CA ASN A 11 10.45 12.69 8.94
C ASN A 11 10.31 12.33 7.46
N SER A 12 9.66 11.22 7.14
CA SER A 12 9.52 10.66 5.80
C SER A 12 8.14 10.96 5.22
N ILE A 13 8.11 11.28 3.92
CA ILE A 13 6.87 11.45 3.16
C ILE A 13 6.78 10.33 2.13
N PHE A 14 5.71 9.55 2.22
CA PHE A 14 5.39 8.50 1.26
C PHE A 14 4.30 8.98 0.32
N HIS A 15 4.54 8.90 -0.98
CA HIS A 15 3.49 8.99 -1.99
C HIS A 15 2.93 7.58 -2.22
N TYR A 16 1.61 7.43 -2.22
CA TYR A 16 0.97 6.14 -2.37
C TYR A 16 -0.04 6.11 -3.51
N TRP A 17 -0.26 4.90 -4.03
CA TRP A 17 -1.38 4.57 -4.89
C TRP A 17 -2.03 3.29 -4.39
N VAL A 18 -3.34 3.32 -4.15
CA VAL A 18 -4.13 2.15 -3.75
C VAL A 18 -5.22 1.90 -4.78
N LYS A 19 -5.30 0.68 -5.30
CA LYS A 19 -6.47 0.18 -6.00
C LYS A 19 -7.20 -0.81 -5.11
N HIS A 20 -8.41 -0.49 -4.69
CA HIS A 20 -9.22 -1.38 -3.88
C HIS A 20 -10.57 -1.66 -4.54
N TYR A 21 -11.18 -2.79 -4.26
CA TYR A 21 -12.53 -3.15 -4.70
C TYR A 21 -13.59 -2.64 -3.71
N GLU A 22 -14.87 -2.77 -4.07
CA GLU A 22 -15.97 -2.51 -3.14
C GLU A 22 -16.12 -3.65 -2.14
N GLU A 23 -15.95 -4.89 -2.62
CA GLU A 23 -15.98 -6.13 -1.84
C GLU A 23 -14.58 -6.79 -1.79
N PRO A 24 -14.27 -7.60 -0.76
CA PRO A 24 -13.00 -8.33 -0.67
C PRO A 24 -12.80 -9.33 -1.82
N SER A 25 -11.55 -9.71 -2.08
CA SER A 25 -11.18 -10.65 -3.14
C SER A 25 -10.10 -11.61 -2.65
N GLU A 26 -10.44 -12.89 -2.54
CA GLU A 26 -9.48 -13.95 -2.16
C GLU A 26 -8.33 -14.10 -3.17
N ASP A 27 -8.61 -13.92 -4.47
CA ASP A 27 -7.63 -14.13 -5.53
C ASP A 27 -6.63 -12.97 -5.67
N TYR A 28 -7.05 -11.74 -5.36
CA TYR A 28 -6.27 -10.54 -5.68
C TYR A 28 -6.09 -9.57 -4.51
N GLY A 29 -6.92 -9.67 -3.49
CA GLY A 29 -6.86 -8.87 -2.28
C GLY A 29 -5.64 -9.20 -1.45
N ILE A 30 -4.97 -8.18 -0.90
CA ILE A 30 -3.98 -8.39 0.16
C ILE A 30 -4.67 -9.07 1.34
N ASP A 31 -4.20 -10.26 1.70
CA ASP A 31 -4.78 -11.13 2.72
C ASP A 31 -6.28 -11.43 2.49
N GLY A 32 -6.70 -11.56 1.23
CA GLY A 32 -8.10 -11.76 0.84
C GLY A 32 -8.99 -10.52 0.97
N GLY A 33 -8.41 -9.36 1.34
CA GLY A 33 -9.12 -8.10 1.53
C GLY A 33 -9.49 -7.38 0.23
N LYS A 34 -9.74 -6.07 0.32
CA LYS A 34 -10.21 -5.25 -0.81
C LYS A 34 -9.08 -4.71 -1.68
N ILE A 35 -7.86 -4.56 -1.15
CA ILE A 35 -6.75 -3.93 -1.86
C ILE A 35 -6.17 -4.89 -2.88
N SER A 36 -6.28 -4.55 -4.17
CA SER A 36 -5.72 -5.34 -5.28
C SER A 36 -4.39 -4.81 -5.80
N LYS A 37 -4.08 -3.54 -5.54
CA LYS A 37 -2.77 -2.94 -5.80
C LYS A 37 -2.43 -1.92 -4.73
N LEU A 38 -1.18 -1.89 -4.28
CA LEU A 38 -0.67 -0.87 -3.37
C LEU A 38 0.80 -0.60 -3.67
N MET A 39 1.13 0.65 -3.96
CA MET A 39 2.51 1.10 -4.14
C MET A 39 2.82 2.20 -3.12
N LEU A 40 3.98 2.08 -2.47
CA LEU A 40 4.57 3.14 -1.65
C LEU A 40 5.87 3.63 -2.28
N LYS A 41 6.02 4.95 -2.34
CA LYS A 41 7.22 5.60 -2.85
C LYS A 41 7.72 6.63 -1.86
N ARG A 42 8.99 6.53 -1.45
CA ARG A 42 9.69 7.50 -0.60
C ARG A 42 10.96 7.96 -1.30
N ASP A 43 11.22 9.26 -1.34
CA ASP A 43 12.41 9.85 -1.98
C ASP A 43 12.66 9.38 -3.41
N GLY A 44 11.60 9.25 -4.20
CA GLY A 44 11.70 8.81 -5.58
C GLY A 44 11.86 7.29 -5.77
N LYS A 45 11.96 6.50 -4.70
CA LYS A 45 12.16 5.03 -4.75
C LYS A 45 10.94 4.28 -4.27
N ILE A 46 10.63 3.17 -4.93
CA ILE A 46 9.57 2.26 -4.48
C ILE A 46 10.07 1.52 -3.24
N THR A 47 9.33 1.63 -2.15
CA THR A 47 9.67 1.02 -0.85
C THR A 47 8.76 -0.17 -0.51
N TYR A 48 7.61 -0.28 -1.17
CA TYR A 48 6.72 -1.43 -1.13
C TYR A 48 5.88 -1.44 -2.40
N ASN A 49 5.63 -2.64 -2.95
CA ASN A 49 4.73 -2.80 -4.08
C ASN A 49 4.01 -4.14 -4.03
N TYR A 50 2.69 -4.07 -4.20
CA TYR A 50 1.82 -5.19 -4.43
C TYR A 50 0.99 -4.90 -5.67
N ASP A 51 1.06 -5.75 -6.68
CA ASP A 51 0.20 -5.72 -7.87
C ASP A 51 -0.46 -7.09 -8.08
N ARG A 52 -1.46 -7.38 -7.24
CA ARG A 52 -2.16 -8.68 -7.19
C ARG A 52 -1.22 -9.85 -6.91
N GLY A 53 -0.24 -9.57 -6.07
CA GLY A 53 0.92 -10.38 -5.80
C GLY A 53 1.98 -9.45 -5.23
N LEU A 54 2.76 -9.95 -4.28
CA LEU A 54 3.81 -9.17 -3.64
C LEU A 54 5.00 -9.06 -4.60
N ASP A 55 5.31 -7.84 -5.04
CA ASP A 55 6.48 -7.57 -5.87
C ASP A 55 7.68 -7.13 -5.03
N ILE A 56 7.43 -6.26 -4.04
CA ILE A 56 8.45 -5.68 -3.17
C ILE A 56 7.92 -5.66 -1.73
N GLU A 57 8.59 -6.40 -0.85
CA GLU A 57 8.38 -6.34 0.60
C GLU A 57 8.73 -4.96 1.17
N PRO A 58 8.12 -4.55 2.31
CA PRO A 58 8.49 -3.31 2.97
C PRO A 58 9.99 -3.28 3.28
N VAL A 59 10.67 -2.24 2.80
CA VAL A 59 12.14 -2.16 2.95
C VAL A 59 12.60 -1.75 4.35
N ASP A 60 11.71 -1.15 5.15
CA ASP A 60 11.98 -0.72 6.52
C ASP A 60 10.71 -0.51 7.35
N LYS A 61 10.91 -0.22 8.63
CA LYS A 61 9.84 -0.03 9.62
C LYS A 61 8.91 1.14 9.29
N GLU A 62 9.42 2.24 8.72
CA GLU A 62 8.56 3.35 8.32
C GLU A 62 7.63 2.95 7.17
N THR A 63 8.13 2.14 6.24
CA THR A 63 7.34 1.57 5.15
C THR A 63 6.27 0.62 5.67
N GLU A 64 6.61 -0.22 6.66
CA GLU A 64 5.63 -1.09 7.34
C GLU A 64 4.52 -0.26 8.01
N MET A 65 4.87 0.85 8.67
CA MET A 65 3.89 1.76 9.28
C MET A 65 2.98 2.40 8.23
N ALA A 66 3.53 2.89 7.13
CA ALA A 66 2.75 3.46 6.03
C ALA A 66 1.81 2.42 5.41
N LEU A 67 2.29 1.19 5.22
CA LEU A 67 1.47 0.06 4.75
C LEU A 67 0.32 -0.24 5.72
N ALA A 68 0.59 -0.35 7.02
CA ALA A 68 -0.42 -0.65 8.03
C ALA A 68 -1.54 0.41 8.09
N ILE A 69 -1.20 1.69 7.91
CA ILE A 69 -2.19 2.78 7.84
C ILE A 69 -3.11 2.59 6.62
N LEU A 70 -2.53 2.31 5.45
CA LEU A 70 -3.31 2.10 4.22
C LEU A 70 -4.15 0.82 4.27
N MET A 71 -3.64 -0.25 4.87
CA MET A 71 -4.41 -1.47 5.09
C MET A 71 -5.62 -1.21 5.97
N LYS A 72 -5.48 -0.41 7.04
CA LYS A 72 -6.60 -0.05 7.93
C LYS A 72 -7.67 0.78 7.21
N GLU A 73 -7.27 1.63 6.28
CA GLU A 73 -8.18 2.55 5.59
C GLU A 73 -8.91 1.89 4.40
N TYR A 74 -8.20 1.05 3.63
CA TYR A 74 -8.69 0.58 2.33
C TYR A 74 -8.93 -0.92 2.21
N ASN A 75 -8.42 -1.74 3.13
CA ASN A 75 -8.56 -3.20 3.07
C ASN A 75 -9.77 -3.68 3.84
#